data_AF-A0A5B9VWJ6-F1
#
_entry.id   AF-A0A5B9VWJ6-F1
#
_cell.length_a   1.000
_cell.length_b   1.000
_cell.length_c   1.000
_cell.angle_alpha   90.00
_cell.angle_beta   90.00
_cell.angle_gamma   90.00
#
_symmetry.space_group_name_H-M   'P 1'
#
loop_
_entity.id
_entity.type
_entity.pdbx_description
1 polymer ?
#
loop_
_entity_poly.entity_id
_entity_poly.type
_entity_poly.pdbx_seq_one_letter_code
_entity_poly.pdbx_strand_id
1 'polypeptide(L)'
;MAGAITGHAETLACQVALDAAGRGDLAGAALDTTAETCFICGYAIPELRVGLVVCGKDAPIIEAVTSAHPVLTDPALDGWRLAPAVIGGELREECEGLKRKPGA
;
A
#
# COMPACT_ATOMS: atom_id res chain seq x y z
N MET A 1 -3.72 16.69 -5.62
CA MET A 1 -4.05 15.27 -5.40
C MET A 1 -4.41 14.96 -3.95
N ALA A 2 -3.80 15.61 -2.95
CA ALA A 2 -4.32 15.56 -1.58
C ALA A 2 -5.78 16.05 -1.55
N GLY A 3 -6.70 15.21 -1.08
CA GLY A 3 -8.14 15.47 -1.05
C GLY A 3 -8.98 14.66 -2.06
N ALA A 4 -8.36 13.95 -3.02
CA ALA A 4 -9.09 12.99 -3.85
C ALA A 4 -9.34 11.69 -3.08
N ILE A 5 -10.41 10.95 -3.41
CA ILE A 5 -10.69 9.61 -2.83
C ILE A 5 -9.52 8.65 -3.08
N THR A 6 -8.83 8.79 -4.21
CA THR A 6 -7.64 8.01 -4.54
C THR A 6 -6.34 8.58 -3.95
N GLY A 7 -6.39 9.70 -3.23
CA GLY A 7 -5.23 10.41 -2.68
C GLY A 7 -4.70 9.83 -1.38
N HIS A 8 -4.60 8.51 -1.30
CA HIS A 8 -3.99 7.79 -0.18
C HIS A 8 -2.47 7.98 -0.16
N ALA A 9 -1.83 7.75 0.98
CA ALA A 9 -0.38 7.96 1.10
C ALA A 9 0.40 7.10 0.10
N GLU A 10 -0.01 5.85 -0.06
CA GLU A 10 0.61 4.85 -0.92
C GLU A 10 0.50 5.21 -2.39
N THR A 11 -0.69 5.60 -2.85
CA THR A 11 -0.91 6.01 -4.25
C THR A 11 -0.18 7.30 -4.58
N LEU A 12 -0.14 8.25 -3.65
CA LEU A 12 0.62 9.50 -3.81
C LEU A 12 2.13 9.22 -3.86
N ALA A 13 2.65 8.34 -3.01
CA ALA A 13 4.06 7.94 -3.00
C ALA A 13 4.43 7.25 -4.31
N CYS A 14 3.59 6.32 -4.78
CA CYS A 14 3.77 5.67 -6.08
C CYS A 14 3.77 6.67 -7.23
N GLN A 15 2.84 7.64 -7.26
CA GLN A 15 2.80 8.65 -8.31
C GLN A 15 4.08 9.50 -8.32
N VAL A 16 4.55 9.95 -7.16
CA VAL A 16 5.81 10.70 -7.04
C VAL A 16 7.00 9.87 -7.54
N ALA A 17 7.04 8.58 -7.22
CA ALA A 17 8.09 7.67 -7.68
C ALA A 17 8.05 7.44 -9.20
N LEU A 18 6.87 7.30 -9.80
CA LEU A 18 6.69 7.19 -11.26
C LEU A 18 7.18 8.46 -11.96
N ASP A 19 6.77 9.63 -11.48
CA ASP A 19 7.14 10.93 -12.04
C ASP A 19 8.66 11.13 -11.97
N ALA A 20 9.29 10.75 -10.85
CA ALA A 20 10.74 10.85 -10.66
C ALA A 20 11.53 9.84 -11.52
N ALA A 21 11.00 8.63 -11.71
CA ALA A 21 11.67 7.59 -12.46
C ALA A 21 11.49 7.72 -13.98
N GLY A 22 10.49 8.49 -14.44
CA GLY A 22 10.20 8.69 -15.86
C GLY A 22 9.75 7.41 -16.59
N ARG A 23 9.13 6.48 -15.86
CA ARG A 23 8.69 5.15 -16.35
C ARG A 23 7.26 4.87 -15.93
N GLY A 24 6.63 3.90 -16.61
CA GLY A 24 5.22 3.56 -16.40
C GLY A 24 4.95 2.55 -15.27
N ASP A 25 5.98 2.05 -14.59
CA ASP A 25 5.85 1.11 -13.48
C ASP A 25 6.89 1.36 -12.38
N LEU A 26 6.76 0.60 -11.30
CA LEU A 26 7.61 0.58 -10.12
C LEU A 26 8.25 -0.80 -9.91
N ALA A 27 8.52 -1.55 -10.99
CA ALA A 27 9.19 -2.84 -10.91
C ALA A 27 10.51 -2.75 -10.11
N GLY A 28 10.66 -3.63 -9.12
CA GLY A 28 11.83 -3.68 -8.23
C GLY A 28 11.83 -2.65 -7.09
N ALA A 29 10.80 -1.80 -6.98
CA ALA A 29 10.65 -0.88 -5.84
C ALA A 29 10.13 -1.58 -4.59
N ALA A 30 10.42 -0.98 -3.45
CA ALA A 30 9.80 -1.25 -2.16
C ALA A 30 8.95 -0.05 -1.73
N LEU A 31 7.80 -0.33 -1.11
CA LEU A 31 6.88 0.67 -0.58
C LEU A 31 6.73 0.47 0.93
N ASP A 32 7.23 1.44 1.70
CA ASP A 32 7.03 1.52 3.15
C ASP A 32 5.78 2.36 3.46
N THR A 33 4.88 1.81 4.27
CA THR A 33 3.66 2.48 4.72
C THR A 33 3.43 2.27 6.22
N THR A 34 3.02 3.33 6.91
CA THR A 34 2.78 3.29 8.36
C THR A 34 1.56 2.45 8.74
N ALA A 35 0.63 2.23 7.81
CA ALA A 35 -0.57 1.42 8.03
C ALA A 35 -0.72 0.43 6.89
N GLU A 36 -1.29 -0.72 7.19
CA GLU A 36 -1.67 -1.70 6.18
C GLU A 36 -2.58 -1.08 5.10
N THR A 37 -2.34 -1.52 3.87
CA THR A 37 -2.89 -0.93 2.65
C THR A 37 -4.37 -1.25 2.49
N CYS A 38 -5.19 -0.28 2.07
CA CYS A 38 -6.61 -0.55 1.76
C CYS A 38 -6.80 -1.20 0.39
N PHE A 39 -8.03 -1.58 0.01
CA PHE A 39 -8.33 -2.16 -1.31
C PHE A 39 -7.92 -1.31 -2.53
N ILE A 40 -8.00 0.02 -2.45
CA ILE A 40 -7.55 0.89 -3.55
C ILE A 40 -6.04 0.75 -3.75
N CYS A 41 -5.28 0.82 -2.66
CA CYS A 41 -3.83 0.66 -2.67
C CYS A 41 -3.44 -0.79 -3.03
N GLY A 42 -4.18 -1.77 -2.53
CA GLY A 42 -4.04 -3.19 -2.84
C GLY A 42 -4.24 -3.51 -4.32
N TYR A 43 -5.08 -2.77 -5.04
CA TYR A 43 -5.16 -2.82 -6.49
C TYR A 43 -3.96 -2.12 -7.16
N ALA A 44 -3.60 -0.93 -6.69
CA ALA A 44 -2.58 -0.10 -7.34
C ALA A 44 -1.17 -0.71 -7.26
N ILE A 45 -0.82 -1.35 -6.14
CA ILE A 45 0.52 -1.88 -5.88
C ILE A 45 0.92 -2.97 -6.90
N PRO A 46 0.12 -4.04 -7.12
CA PRO A 46 0.39 -5.03 -8.16
C PRO A 46 0.33 -4.45 -9.57
N GLU A 47 -0.60 -3.52 -9.85
CA GLU A 47 -0.70 -2.88 -11.17
C GLU A 47 0.58 -2.12 -11.52
N LEU A 48 1.17 -1.45 -10.54
CA LEU A 48 2.45 -0.74 -10.66
C LEU A 48 3.67 -1.65 -10.47
N ARG A 49 3.49 -2.96 -10.26
CA ARG A 49 4.59 -3.94 -10.17
C ARG A 49 5.56 -3.68 -9.01
N VAL A 50 5.11 -3.04 -7.93
CA VAL A 50 5.91 -2.91 -6.70
C VAL A 50 6.25 -4.31 -6.20
N GLY A 51 7.50 -4.56 -5.82
CA GLY A 51 7.97 -5.91 -5.48
C GLY A 51 7.86 -6.25 -3.99
N LEU A 52 7.88 -5.22 -3.13
CA LEU A 52 7.87 -5.36 -1.68
C LEU A 52 6.99 -4.27 -1.06
N VAL A 53 6.15 -4.66 -0.11
CA VAL A 53 5.38 -3.74 0.74
C VAL A 53 5.76 -3.99 2.19
N VAL A 54 6.09 -2.93 2.90
CA VAL A 54 6.40 -2.95 4.33
C VAL A 54 5.35 -2.13 5.07
N CYS A 55 4.62 -2.77 5.98
CA CYS A 55 3.51 -2.19 6.72
C CYS A 55 3.83 -2.09 8.20
N GLY A 56 3.50 -0.95 8.80
CA GLY A 56 3.72 -0.74 10.23
C GLY A 56 2.62 -1.29 11.13
N LYS A 57 1.51 -0.56 11.26
CA LYS A 57 0.34 -1.04 11.99
C LYS A 57 -0.68 -1.72 11.08
N ASP A 58 -1.46 -2.59 11.67
CA ASP A 58 -2.67 -3.10 11.07
C ASP A 58 -3.73 -1.96 11.08
N ALA A 59 -4.52 -1.84 10.03
CA ALA A 59 -5.68 -0.98 9.86
C ALA A 59 -7.03 -1.73 10.10
N PRO A 60 -8.19 -1.03 10.12
CA PRO A 60 -9.48 -1.69 10.34
C PRO A 60 -10.13 -2.21 9.04
N ILE A 61 -10.90 -3.31 9.12
CA ILE A 61 -11.90 -3.91 8.20
C ILE A 61 -11.57 -4.00 6.68
N ILE A 62 -11.12 -2.94 6.01
CA ILE A 62 -10.91 -2.82 4.54
C ILE A 62 -9.44 -3.01 4.11
N GLU A 63 -8.74 -3.82 4.89
CA GLU A 63 -7.33 -4.20 4.81
C GLU A 63 -7.06 -5.13 3.61
N ALA A 64 -6.06 -4.83 2.77
CA ALA A 64 -5.77 -5.63 1.58
C ALA A 64 -4.94 -6.89 1.85
N VAL A 65 -4.45 -7.11 3.08
CA VAL A 65 -3.63 -8.27 3.45
C VAL A 65 -4.31 -9.10 4.54
N THR A 66 -4.82 -8.49 5.61
CA THR A 66 -5.31 -9.19 6.81
C THR A 66 -6.83 -9.27 6.92
N SER A 67 -7.59 -8.58 6.06
CA SER A 67 -9.06 -8.71 6.07
C SER A 67 -9.54 -10.07 5.55
N ALA A 68 -10.86 -10.29 5.64
CA ALA A 68 -11.53 -11.41 4.97
C ALA A 68 -11.41 -11.38 3.43
N HIS A 69 -10.93 -10.27 2.85
CA HIS A 69 -10.72 -10.08 1.43
C HIS A 69 -9.28 -9.59 1.17
N PRO A 70 -8.27 -10.48 1.26
CA PRO A 70 -6.86 -10.11 1.21
C PRO A 70 -6.39 -9.85 -0.23
N VAL A 71 -6.99 -8.87 -0.91
CA VAL A 71 -6.81 -8.60 -2.35
C VAL A 71 -5.36 -8.35 -2.79
N LEU A 72 -4.45 -8.01 -1.90
CA LEU A 72 -3.03 -7.81 -2.23
C LEU A 72 -2.24 -9.13 -2.26
N THR A 73 -2.73 -10.15 -1.56
CA THR A 73 -2.02 -11.44 -1.37
C THR A 73 -2.84 -12.66 -1.76
N ASP A 74 -4.08 -12.48 -2.23
CA ASP A 74 -4.96 -13.55 -2.69
C ASP A 74 -4.37 -14.24 -3.95
N PRO A 75 -3.96 -15.52 -3.86
CA PRO A 75 -3.38 -16.24 -5.00
C PRO A 75 -4.34 -16.41 -6.18
N ALA A 76 -5.65 -16.26 -5.97
CA ALA A 76 -6.62 -16.28 -7.06
C ALA A 76 -6.43 -15.11 -8.05
N LEU A 77 -5.72 -14.06 -7.63
CA LEU A 77 -5.45 -12.86 -8.44
C LEU A 77 -4.10 -12.91 -9.18
N ASP A 78 -3.27 -13.94 -8.96
CA ASP A 78 -1.94 -14.07 -9.59
C ASP A 78 -1.99 -14.11 -11.12
N GLY A 79 -3.13 -14.49 -11.71
CA GLY A 79 -3.35 -14.45 -13.16
C GLY A 79 -3.45 -13.04 -13.76
N TRP A 80 -3.74 -12.01 -12.94
CA TRP A 80 -3.78 -10.61 -13.36
C TRP A 80 -2.43 -9.93 -13.13
N ARG A 81 -1.91 -9.97 -11.90
CA ARG A 81 -0.61 -9.44 -11.48
C ARG A 81 -0.08 -10.29 -10.34
N LEU A 82 1.24 -10.47 -10.28
CA LEU A 82 1.88 -11.14 -9.15
C LEU A 82 1.75 -10.27 -7.89
N ALA A 83 1.34 -10.90 -6.80
CA ALA A 83 1.37 -10.27 -5.48
C ALA A 83 2.81 -9.85 -5.09
N PRO A 84 2.99 -8.69 -4.42
CA PRO A 84 4.27 -8.34 -3.83
C PRO A 84 4.60 -9.24 -2.64
N ALA A 85 5.86 -9.26 -2.23
CA ALA A 85 6.20 -9.68 -0.87
C ALA A 85 5.63 -8.66 0.12
N VAL A 86 5.09 -9.12 1.25
CA VAL A 86 4.56 -8.25 2.30
C VAL A 86 5.23 -8.54 3.63
N ILE A 87 5.74 -7.50 4.29
CA ILE A 87 6.27 -7.53 5.66
C ILE A 87 5.35 -6.65 6.50
N GLY A 88 4.77 -7.19 7.58
CA GLY A 88 3.88 -6.45 8.48
C GLY A 88 4.44 -6.35 9.89
N GLY A 89 4.07 -5.29 10.61
CA GLY A 89 4.45 -5.06 12.01
C GLY A 89 5.70 -4.21 12.20
N GLU A 90 6.30 -3.65 11.15
CA GLU A 90 7.53 -2.87 11.23
C GLU A 90 7.29 -1.54 11.96
N LEU A 91 7.99 -1.32 13.08
CA LEU A 91 7.74 -0.15 13.94
C LEU A 91 6.26 -0.03 14.38
N ARG A 92 5.58 -1.16 14.62
CA ARG A 92 4.15 -1.20 14.96
C ARG A 92 3.76 -0.24 16.07
N GLU A 93 4.48 -0.27 17.20
CA GLU A 93 4.18 0.59 18.36
C GLU A 93 4.25 2.09 18.00
N GLU A 94 5.21 2.48 17.18
CA GLU A 94 5.38 3.86 16.72
C GLU A 94 4.25 4.26 15.77
N CYS A 95 3.89 3.37 14.84
CA CYS A 95 2.81 3.55 13.88
C CYS A 95 1.42 3.63 14.55
N GLU A 96 1.19 2.86 15.60
CA GLU A 96 0.01 2.94 16.46
C GLU A 96 -0.02 4.24 17.26
N GLY A 97 1.14 4.71 17.72
CA GLY A 97 1.31 5.98 18.44
C GLY A 97 1.07 7.24 17.59
N LEU A 98 1.01 7.13 16.26
CA LEU A 98 0.73 8.25 15.36
C LEU A 98 -0.70 8.77 15.56
N LYS A 99 -0.82 9.94 16.17
CA LYS A 99 -2.09 10.64 16.33
C LYS A 99 -2.53 11.26 15.00
N ARG A 100 -3.80 11.10 14.63
CA ARG A 100 -4.41 11.88 13.54
C ARG A 100 -4.32 13.36 13.90
N LYS A 101 -3.90 14.23 12.96
CA LYS A 101 -4.03 15.68 13.17
C LYS A 101 -5.51 16.01 13.37
N PRO A 102 -5.88 16.84 14.36
CA PRO A 102 -7.24 17.35 14.46
C PRO A 102 -7.59 18.12 13.17
N GLY A 103 -8.72 17.81 12.54
CA GLY A 103 -9.25 18.57 11.40
C GLY A 103 -9.07 17.96 10.01
N ALA A 104 -8.67 16.68 9.90
CA ALA A 104 -8.97 15.85 8.72
C ALA A 104 -10.36 15.20 8.88
#